data_AF-A0A2E8XR68-F1
#
_entry.id   AF-A0A2E8XR68-F1
#
_cell.length_a   1.000
_cell.length_b   1.000
_cell.length_c   1.000
_cell.angle_alpha   90.00
_cell.angle_beta   90.00
_cell.angle_gamma   90.00
#
_symmetry.space_group_name_H-M   'P 1'
#
loop_
_entity.id
_entity.type
_entity.pdbx_description
1 polymer ?
#
loop_
_entity_poly.entity_id
_entity_poly.type
_entity_poly.pdbx_seq_one_letter_code
_entity_poly.pdbx_strand_id
1 'polypeptide(L)'
;MFQNASAAAGATSDDVYYATVFDVVVANAHQGRGVGRMVLQGLLDKLPFDRIFLTSVFGKEGFYEKFGFLSQNNAMGLYDGPALTSAVQRGVLTAGVG
;
A
#
# COMPACT_ATOMS: atom_id res chain seq x y z
N MET A 1 -8.69 10.15 -15.23
CA MET A 1 -9.17 10.19 -13.83
C MET A 1 -8.07 10.83 -13.00
N PHE A 2 -8.40 11.78 -12.11
CA PHE A 2 -7.49 12.59 -11.26
C PHE A 2 -6.75 13.79 -11.87
N GLN A 3 -7.28 14.50 -12.88
CA GLN A 3 -6.54 15.65 -13.45
C GLN A 3 -6.42 16.88 -12.51
N ASN A 4 -7.22 16.97 -11.43
CA ASN A 4 -7.22 18.11 -10.49
C ASN A 4 -7.04 17.73 -9.00
N ALA A 5 -6.78 16.46 -8.67
CA ALA A 5 -6.64 16.04 -7.28
C ALA A 5 -5.19 16.17 -6.80
N SER A 6 -4.94 16.93 -5.72
CA SER A 6 -3.61 17.05 -5.12
C SER A 6 -3.13 15.74 -4.48
N ALA A 7 -4.07 14.89 -4.04
CA ALA A 7 -3.82 13.53 -3.56
C ALA A 7 -5.11 12.69 -3.52
N ALA A 8 -4.96 11.38 -3.49
CA ALA A 8 -6.04 10.41 -3.30
C ALA A 8 -5.52 9.16 -2.57
N ALA A 9 -6.43 8.46 -1.88
CA ALA A 9 -6.22 7.14 -1.30
C ALA A 9 -7.52 6.34 -1.44
N GLY A 10 -7.43 5.06 -1.81
CA GLY A 10 -8.58 4.17 -1.96
C GLY A 10 -8.48 2.96 -1.03
N ALA A 11 -9.61 2.33 -0.74
CA ALA A 11 -9.64 1.02 -0.10
C ALA A 11 -10.85 0.22 -0.57
N THR A 12 -10.72 -1.10 -0.52
CA THR A 12 -11.81 -2.05 -0.74
C THR A 12 -11.92 -2.95 0.48
N SER A 13 -13.12 -3.42 0.80
CA SER A 13 -13.38 -4.35 1.89
C SER A 13 -14.31 -5.47 1.43
N ASP A 14 -14.31 -6.58 2.17
CA ASP A 14 -15.36 -7.60 2.11
C ASP A 14 -16.59 -7.25 2.97
N ASP A 15 -16.60 -6.05 3.58
CA ASP A 15 -17.61 -5.51 4.50
C ASP A 15 -17.78 -6.30 5.80
N VAL A 16 -16.92 -7.28 6.08
CA VAL A 16 -17.07 -8.18 7.24
C VAL A 16 -15.80 -8.28 8.07
N TYR A 17 -14.64 -8.49 7.46
CA TYR A 17 -13.45 -8.94 8.18
C TYR A 17 -12.22 -8.05 8.01
N TYR A 18 -12.05 -7.41 6.86
CA TYR A 18 -10.87 -6.60 6.59
C TYR A 18 -11.07 -5.59 5.46
N ALA A 19 -10.17 -4.62 5.40
CA ALA A 19 -10.01 -3.75 4.24
C ALA A 19 -8.59 -3.86 3.67
N THR A 20 -8.44 -3.57 2.39
CA THR A 20 -7.15 -3.40 1.74
C THR A 20 -7.09 -2.00 1.16
N VAL A 21 -6.05 -1.24 1.55
CA VAL A 21 -5.75 0.08 1.00
C VAL A 21 -5.04 -0.09 -0.34
N PHE A 22 -5.54 0.63 -1.35
CA PHE A 22 -4.98 0.72 -2.69
C PHE A 22 -4.69 2.18 -3.04
N ASP A 23 -3.79 2.39 -4.00
CA ASP A 23 -3.54 3.68 -4.67
C ASP A 23 -3.48 4.90 -3.73
N VAL A 24 -2.44 5.00 -2.90
CA VAL A 24 -2.10 6.22 -2.16
C VAL A 24 -1.19 7.08 -3.02
N VAL A 25 -1.76 8.12 -3.65
CA VAL A 25 -1.06 8.97 -4.63
C VAL A 25 -1.09 10.42 -4.19
N VAL A 26 0.05 11.11 -4.32
CA VAL A 26 0.18 12.55 -4.08
C VAL A 26 0.86 13.16 -5.29
N ALA A 27 0.24 14.18 -5.88
CA ALA A 27 0.82 14.91 -7.01
C ALA A 27 2.19 15.50 -6.62
N ASN A 28 3.18 15.40 -7.52
CA ASN A 28 4.58 15.73 -7.21
C ASN A 28 4.78 17.10 -6.56
N ALA A 29 4.04 18.13 -7.01
CA ALA A 29 4.10 19.48 -6.46
C ALA A 29 3.65 19.59 -4.98
N HIS A 30 2.96 18.57 -4.45
CA HIS A 30 2.39 18.52 -3.11
C HIS A 30 3.06 17.48 -2.20
N GLN A 31 4.08 16.76 -2.68
CA GLN A 31 4.85 15.81 -1.86
C GLN A 31 5.73 16.54 -0.83
N GLY A 32 6.10 15.84 0.24
CA GLY A 32 6.93 16.39 1.33
C GLY A 32 6.21 17.35 2.27
N ARG A 33 4.92 17.65 2.04
CA ARG A 33 4.12 18.61 2.83
C ARG A 33 3.10 17.97 3.77
N GLY A 34 3.21 16.66 4.00
CA GLY A 34 2.28 15.90 4.84
C GLY A 34 0.93 15.56 4.19
N VAL A 35 0.69 15.93 2.92
CA VAL A 35 -0.57 15.65 2.21
C VAL A 35 -0.89 14.15 2.16
N GLY A 36 0.10 13.31 1.83
CA GLY A 36 -0.06 11.86 1.85
C GLY A 36 -0.51 11.34 3.22
N ARG A 37 0.01 11.93 4.29
CA ARG A 37 -0.38 11.56 5.66
C ARG A 37 -1.83 11.91 5.95
N MET A 38 -2.27 13.09 5.52
CA MET A 38 -3.65 13.54 5.73
C MET A 38 -4.65 12.64 5.00
N VAL A 39 -4.40 12.32 3.72
CA VAL A 39 -5.34 11.50 2.94
C VAL A 39 -5.40 10.06 3.45
N LEU A 40 -4.26 9.48 3.85
CA LEU A 40 -4.24 8.14 4.39
C LEU A 40 -4.91 8.09 5.77
N GLN A 41 -4.62 9.04 6.67
CA GLN A 41 -5.29 9.09 7.97
C GLN A 41 -6.81 9.20 7.80
N GLY A 42 -7.29 10.12 6.96
CA GLY A 42 -8.72 10.30 6.74
C GLY A 42 -9.40 9.11 6.03
N LEU A 43 -8.64 8.26 5.33
CA LEU A 43 -9.14 6.97 4.83
C LEU A 43 -9.23 5.96 5.98
N LEU A 44 -8.16 5.80 6.77
CA LEU A 44 -8.11 4.85 7.89
C LEU A 44 -9.20 5.13 8.93
N ASP A 45 -9.46 6.40 9.24
CA ASP A 45 -10.52 6.81 10.18
C ASP A 45 -11.94 6.37 9.74
N LYS A 46 -12.12 6.00 8.47
CA LYS A 46 -13.39 5.54 7.90
C LYS A 46 -13.48 4.03 7.76
N LEU A 47 -12.41 3.29 8.04
CA LEU A 47 -12.35 1.84 7.90
C LEU A 47 -12.59 1.20 9.28
N PRO A 48 -13.79 0.67 9.57
CA PRO A 48 -14.13 0.09 10.88
C PRO A 48 -13.60 -1.34 11.03
N PHE A 49 -12.39 -1.64 10.54
CA PHE A 49 -11.83 -2.98 10.50
C PHE A 49 -10.56 -3.07 11.32
N ASP A 50 -10.45 -4.11 12.15
CA ASP A 50 -9.24 -4.39 12.95
C ASP A 50 -8.07 -4.91 12.10
N ARG A 51 -8.34 -5.27 10.83
CA ARG A 51 -7.35 -5.76 9.88
C ARG A 51 -7.41 -4.92 8.61
N ILE A 52 -6.36 -4.15 8.39
CA ILE A 52 -6.19 -3.34 7.19
C ILE A 52 -4.86 -3.76 6.54
N PHE A 53 -4.91 -4.14 5.27
CA PHE A 53 -3.76 -4.60 4.50
C PHE A 53 -3.35 -3.58 3.45
N LEU A 54 -2.08 -3.61 3.05
CA LEU A 54 -1.58 -2.91 1.87
C LEU A 54 -0.32 -3.59 1.35
N THR A 55 0.00 -3.34 0.08
CA THR A 55 1.29 -3.65 -0.50
C THR A 55 1.98 -2.34 -0.83
N SER A 56 3.10 -2.04 -0.17
CA SER A 56 3.89 -0.85 -0.48
C SER A 56 4.71 -1.05 -1.74
N VAL A 57 5.00 0.05 -2.44
CA VAL A 57 6.14 0.05 -3.37
C VAL A 57 7.43 0.04 -2.56
N PHE A 58 8.46 -0.62 -3.10
CA PHE A 58 9.75 -0.79 -2.42
C PHE A 58 10.35 0.55 -1.98
N GLY A 59 10.82 0.61 -0.74
CA GLY A 59 11.41 1.82 -0.15
C GLY A 59 10.40 2.85 0.35
N LYS A 60 9.09 2.53 0.34
CA LYS A 60 8.02 3.37 0.90
C LYS A 60 7.37 2.76 2.15
N GLU A 61 7.86 1.63 2.62
CA GLU A 61 7.41 0.95 3.84
C GLU A 61 7.38 1.93 5.03
N GLY A 62 8.48 2.68 5.22
CA GLY A 62 8.61 3.67 6.29
C GLY A 62 7.61 4.82 6.26
N PHE A 63 6.87 5.02 5.17
CA PHE A 63 5.72 5.93 5.18
C PHE A 63 4.53 5.29 5.91
N TYR A 64 4.23 4.03 5.63
CA TYR A 64 3.12 3.28 6.22
C TYR A 64 3.40 2.84 7.65
N GLU A 65 4.65 2.54 8.00
CA GLU A 65 5.07 2.22 9.38
C GLU A 65 4.69 3.33 10.38
N LYS A 66 4.65 4.60 9.94
CA LYS A 66 4.24 5.75 10.76
C LYS A 66 2.75 5.71 11.18
N PHE A 67 1.96 4.83 10.57
CA PHE A 67 0.55 4.59 10.88
C PHE A 67 0.35 3.26 11.62
N GLY A 68 1.43 2.58 12.01
CA GLY A 68 1.35 1.31 12.72
C GLY A 68 1.22 0.07 11.82
N PHE A 69 1.35 0.22 10.49
CA PHE A 69 1.49 -0.94 9.61
C PHE A 69 2.80 -1.67 9.91
N LEU A 70 2.74 -3.00 9.89
CA LEU A 70 3.89 -3.89 10.09
C LEU A 70 4.05 -4.79 8.87
N SER A 71 5.30 -5.17 8.58
CA SER A 71 5.58 -6.17 7.54
C SER A 71 4.95 -7.52 7.88
N GLN A 72 4.36 -8.17 6.87
CA GLN A 72 3.79 -9.50 7.01
C GLN A 72 4.77 -10.57 6.52
N ASN A 73 5.01 -11.59 7.36
CA ASN A 73 5.83 -12.75 6.97
C ASN A 73 5.04 -13.81 6.16
N ASN A 74 3.73 -13.64 6.04
CA ASN A 74 2.81 -14.56 5.39
C ASN A 74 2.08 -13.95 4.17
N ALA A 75 2.50 -12.76 3.72
CA ALA A 75 1.98 -12.18 2.50
C ALA A 75 2.56 -12.93 1.29
N MET A 76 1.70 -13.22 0.31
CA MET A 76 2.06 -13.98 -0.89
C MET A 76 1.67 -13.18 -2.13
N GLY A 77 2.50 -13.22 -3.18
CA GLY A 77 2.19 -12.63 -4.48
C GLY A 77 2.29 -13.68 -5.59
N LEU A 78 1.31 -13.70 -6.48
CA LEU A 78 1.31 -14.52 -7.69
C LEU A 78 1.62 -13.63 -8.89
N TYR A 79 2.84 -13.78 -9.43
CA TYR A 79 3.35 -12.98 -10.54
C TYR A 79 3.68 -13.91 -11.69
N ASP A 80 3.62 -13.42 -12.92
CA ASP A 80 4.01 -14.16 -14.12
C ASP A 80 5.02 -13.37 -14.99
N GLY A 81 5.63 -14.09 -15.94
CA GLY A 81 6.47 -13.50 -16.98
C GLY A 81 7.57 -12.55 -16.47
N PRO A 82 7.79 -11.41 -17.14
CA PRO A 82 8.80 -10.43 -16.74
C PRO A 82 8.60 -9.84 -15.34
N ALA A 83 7.35 -9.75 -14.88
CA ALA A 83 7.03 -9.23 -13.56
C ALA A 83 7.54 -10.17 -12.46
N LEU A 84 7.37 -11.49 -12.63
CA LEU A 84 7.92 -12.50 -11.72
C LEU A 84 9.44 -12.40 -11.65
N THR A 85 10.12 -12.40 -12.80
CA THR A 85 11.58 -12.29 -12.87
C THR A 85 12.08 -11.04 -12.15
N SER A 86 11.46 -9.88 -12.41
CA SER A 86 11.84 -8.62 -11.77
C SER A 86 11.54 -8.59 -10.26
N ALA A 87 10.43 -9.20 -9.82
CA ALA A 87 10.08 -9.27 -8.42
C ALA A 87 11.07 -10.13 -7.62
N VAL A 88 11.48 -11.29 -8.15
CA VAL A 88 12.47 -12.16 -7.52
C VAL A 88 13.85 -11.49 -7.47
N GLN A 89 14.30 -10.89 -8.57
CA GLN A 89 15.60 -10.20 -8.63
C GLN A 89 15.71 -9.04 -7.64
N ARG A 90 14.60 -8.35 -7.36
CA ARG A 90 14.54 -7.23 -6.41
C ARG A 90 14.24 -7.65 -4.97
N GLY A 91 14.04 -8.94 -4.71
CA GLY A 91 13.65 -9.45 -3.40
C GLY A 91 12.23 -9.07 -2.97
N VAL A 92 11.37 -8.64 -3.91
CA VAL A 92 9.95 -8.37 -3.66
C VAL A 92 9.20 -9.68 -3.41
N LEU A 93 9.53 -10.71 -4.20
CA LEU A 93 9.11 -12.08 -3.93
C LEU A 93 10.35 -12.89 -3.62
N THR A 94 10.31 -13.62 -2.51
CA THR A 94 11.27 -14.68 -2.23
C THR A 94 10.76 -15.98 -2.81
N ALA A 95 11.54 -16.59 -3.72
CA ALA A 95 11.33 -17.98 -4.06
C ALA A 95 11.57 -18.81 -2.79
N GLY A 96 10.60 -19.63 -2.39
CA GLY A 96 10.73 -20.50 -1.22
C GLY A 96 12.05 -21.27 -1.33
N VAL A 97 12.82 -21.29 -0.24
CA VAL A 97 14.03 -22.12 -0.14
C VAL A 97 13.54 -23.57 -0.16
N GLY A 98 13.59 -24.20 -1.32
CA GLY A 98 13.42 -25.63 -1.52
C GLY A 98 14.77 -26.30 -1.67
#